data_AF-A0A2N8M174-F1
#
_entry.id   AF-A0A2N8M174-F1
#
_cell.length_a   1.000
_cell.length_b   1.000
_cell.length_c   1.000
_cell.angle_alpha   90.00
_cell.angle_beta   90.00
_cell.angle_gamma   90.00
#
_symmetry.space_group_name_H-M   'P 1'
#
loop_
_entity.id
_entity.type
_entity.pdbx_description
1 polymer ?
#
loop_
_entity_poly.entity_id
_entity_poly.type
_entity_poly.pdbx_seq_one_letter_code
_entity_poly.pdbx_strand_id
1 'polypeptide(L)'
;MRYLLASLLALLLVACEQPDNTETAETEHHDTLLPGIPVADWQQASSDQFEQAASQWQQTLTQFGQAPEQDSLDALRVTLTQWYATLAGQYLLPAARACQLEQQIILERLDSWPLYPGYIDALPEWPESGLISDPYLEMTRKTLRTQHGATDSAEASLGFAALFVVLNGTADSPKPLTAFTGEEDSVVRRQQWLALASEQLIADYRTLVSDATLTAADLHCGARTLLSRHQKLALALEDNELVIPEGTRNGLDSHLLTGLQALPETVMDEWENSQPGIRQALEQSHGSGWEPIIQWLETTTL
;
A
#
# COMPACT_ATOMS: atom_id res chain seq x y z
N MET A 1 -33.97 -66.34 -58.87
CA MET A 1 -32.95 -65.57 -59.62
C MET A 1 -32.42 -64.50 -58.67
N ARG A 2 -31.18 -64.43 -58.18
CA ARG A 2 -29.87 -65.10 -58.33
C ARG A 2 -29.16 -64.76 -56.99
N TYR A 3 -28.78 -65.72 -56.14
CA TYR A 3 -27.41 -66.23 -55.91
C TYR A 3 -26.29 -65.18 -56.17
N LEU A 4 -25.29 -64.94 -55.31
CA LEU A 4 -24.30 -65.90 -54.77
C LEU A 4 -23.43 -65.30 -53.64
N LEU A 5 -23.09 -66.16 -52.66
CA LEU A 5 -21.77 -66.44 -52.03
C LEU A 5 -21.01 -65.31 -51.29
N ALA A 6 -20.85 -65.42 -49.95
CA ALA A 6 -19.85 -66.20 -49.18
C ALA A 6 -18.59 -65.37 -48.87
N SER A 7 -18.20 -65.18 -47.61
CA SER A 7 -17.32 -66.09 -46.84
C SER A 7 -17.34 -65.66 -45.35
N LEU A 8 -17.65 -66.55 -44.39
CA LEU A 8 -16.72 -67.37 -43.57
C LEU A 8 -15.67 -66.55 -42.80
N LEU A 9 -15.31 -66.81 -41.54
CA LEU A 9 -15.74 -67.70 -40.45
C LEU A 9 -14.87 -67.29 -39.24
N ALA A 10 -15.43 -67.32 -38.03
CA ALA A 10 -14.69 -67.13 -36.80
C ALA A 10 -13.73 -68.30 -36.50
N LEU A 11 -12.58 -68.02 -35.89
CA LEU A 11 -11.94 -68.91 -34.89
C LEU A 11 -10.92 -68.13 -34.03
N LEU A 12 -11.32 -68.03 -32.76
CA LEU A 12 -10.60 -67.81 -31.50
C LEU A 12 -9.07 -67.92 -31.55
N LEU A 13 -8.38 -66.91 -30.99
CA LEU A 13 -7.24 -67.12 -30.09
C LEU A 13 -7.24 -66.01 -29.02
N VAL A 14 -7.35 -66.46 -27.77
CA VAL A 14 -7.11 -65.69 -26.55
C VAL A 14 -5.63 -65.35 -26.48
N ALA A 15 -5.31 -64.07 -26.30
CA ALA A 15 -4.04 -63.62 -25.76
C ALA A 15 -4.33 -62.55 -24.70
N CYS A 16 -3.99 -62.86 -23.46
CA CYS A 16 -3.94 -61.90 -22.36
C CYS A 16 -2.78 -60.95 -22.64
N GLU A 17 -3.07 -59.70 -22.98
CA GLU A 17 -2.09 -58.62 -22.88
C GLU A 17 -2.17 -58.07 -21.45
N GLN A 18 -1.10 -58.30 -20.70
CA GLN A 18 -0.93 -57.83 -19.33
C GLN A 18 -0.79 -56.30 -19.37
N PRO A 19 -1.55 -55.52 -18.57
CA PRO A 19 -1.28 -54.11 -18.46
C PRO A 19 0.05 -53.95 -17.73
N ASP A 20 1.03 -53.35 -18.40
CA ASP A 20 2.28 -52.91 -17.79
C ASP A 20 1.94 -52.04 -16.57
N ASN A 21 2.18 -52.58 -15.38
CA ASN A 21 2.39 -51.80 -14.17
C ASN A 21 3.67 -51.00 -14.37
N THR A 22 3.57 -49.91 -15.14
CA THR A 22 4.47 -48.78 -14.95
C THR A 22 3.90 -48.04 -13.77
N GLU A 23 4.26 -48.52 -12.57
CA GLU A 23 4.21 -47.74 -11.35
C GLU A 23 5.12 -46.54 -11.61
N THR A 24 4.52 -45.51 -12.21
CA THR A 24 5.12 -44.20 -12.25
C THR A 24 5.13 -43.82 -10.79
N ALA A 25 6.29 -43.96 -10.15
CA ALA A 25 6.52 -43.34 -8.87
C ALA A 25 6.25 -41.85 -9.10
N GLU A 26 5.00 -41.44 -8.83
CA GLU A 26 4.69 -40.09 -8.44
C GLU A 26 5.69 -39.80 -7.34
N THR A 27 6.73 -39.09 -7.74
CA THR A 27 7.55 -38.36 -6.79
C THR A 27 6.54 -37.39 -6.22
N GLU A 28 5.94 -37.76 -5.09
CA GLU A 28 5.32 -36.81 -4.20
C GLU A 28 6.43 -35.82 -3.89
N HIS A 29 6.48 -34.75 -4.69
CA HIS A 29 7.02 -33.50 -4.24
C HIS A 29 6.11 -33.13 -3.07
N HIS A 30 6.48 -33.61 -1.89
CA HIS A 30 6.27 -32.83 -0.68
C HIS A 30 7.05 -31.54 -0.93
N ASP A 31 6.40 -30.59 -1.61
CA ASP A 31 6.63 -29.20 -1.28
C ASP A 31 6.33 -29.14 0.21
N THR A 32 7.39 -29.25 1.01
CA THR A 32 7.38 -28.79 2.39
C THR A 32 7.00 -27.33 2.31
N LEU A 33 5.68 -27.06 2.34
CA LEU A 33 5.12 -25.74 2.55
C LEU A 33 5.86 -25.19 3.77
N LEU A 34 6.73 -24.21 3.53
CA LEU A 34 7.41 -23.52 4.61
C LEU A 34 6.33 -23.08 5.61
N PRO A 35 6.51 -23.35 6.91
CA PRO A 35 5.51 -22.99 7.90
C PRO A 35 5.26 -21.49 7.81
N GLY A 36 4.00 -21.11 7.69
CA GLY A 36 3.62 -19.70 7.65
C GLY A 36 3.92 -19.01 8.97
N ILE A 37 4.43 -17.79 8.89
CA ILE A 37 4.68 -16.88 10.01
C ILE A 37 3.32 -16.37 10.52
N PRO A 38 2.95 -16.64 11.78
CA PRO A 38 1.69 -16.19 12.35
C PRO A 38 1.74 -14.69 12.62
N VAL A 39 0.84 -13.94 11.96
CA VAL A 39 0.77 -12.47 12.07
C VAL A 39 -0.61 -11.96 12.46
N ALA A 40 -1.54 -12.82 12.88
CA ALA A 40 -2.92 -12.44 13.15
C ALA A 40 -3.02 -11.35 14.24
N ASP A 41 -2.33 -11.52 15.37
CA ASP A 41 -2.33 -10.52 16.46
C ASP A 41 -1.68 -9.21 16.02
N TRP A 42 -0.61 -9.29 15.22
CA TRP A 42 0.06 -8.11 14.65
C TRP A 42 -0.86 -7.37 13.68
N GLN A 43 -1.56 -8.11 12.81
CA GLN A 43 -2.54 -7.57 11.87
C GLN A 43 -3.71 -6.90 12.58
N GLN A 44 -4.26 -7.53 13.62
CA GLN A 44 -5.34 -6.96 14.40
C GLN A 44 -4.90 -5.66 15.07
N ALA A 45 -3.78 -5.67 15.78
CA ALA A 45 -3.26 -4.48 16.46
C ALA A 45 -2.92 -3.33 15.48
N SER A 46 -2.32 -3.65 14.34
CA SER A 46 -2.03 -2.68 13.28
C SER A 46 -3.31 -2.06 12.72
N SER A 47 -4.30 -2.90 12.37
CA SER A 47 -5.60 -2.44 11.87
C SER A 47 -6.33 -1.57 12.87
N ASP A 48 -6.38 -1.95 14.15
CA ASP A 48 -7.05 -1.18 15.19
C ASP A 48 -6.44 0.21 15.37
N GLN A 49 -5.10 0.30 15.40
CA GLN A 49 -4.39 1.58 15.51
C GLN A 49 -4.62 2.47 14.29
N PHE A 50 -4.58 1.89 13.08
CA PHE A 50 -4.82 2.64 11.85
C PHE A 50 -6.26 3.16 11.78
N GLU A 51 -7.26 2.31 12.08
CA GLU A 51 -8.68 2.67 12.08
C GLU A 51 -9.03 3.68 13.18
N GLN A 52 -8.37 3.59 14.34
CA GLN A 52 -8.53 4.59 15.40
C GLN A 52 -8.03 5.97 14.94
N ALA A 53 -6.84 6.04 14.34
CA ALA A 53 -6.29 7.29 13.81
C ALA A 53 -7.15 7.85 12.66
N ALA A 54 -7.64 6.97 11.78
CA ALA A 54 -8.57 7.33 10.72
C ALA A 54 -9.88 7.91 11.26
N SER A 55 -10.47 7.27 12.29
CA SER A 55 -11.68 7.75 12.95
C SER A 55 -11.47 9.12 13.58
N GLN A 56 -10.33 9.34 14.24
CA GLN A 56 -9.97 10.63 14.82
C GLN A 56 -9.89 11.73 13.75
N TRP A 57 -9.28 11.43 12.61
CA TRP A 57 -9.21 12.36 11.47
C TRP A 57 -10.61 12.67 10.90
N GLN A 58 -11.44 11.66 10.67
CA GLN A 58 -12.81 11.82 10.14
C GLN A 58 -13.71 12.63 11.09
N GLN A 59 -13.59 12.41 12.40
CA GLN A 59 -14.29 13.19 13.41
C GLN A 59 -13.85 14.65 13.37
N THR A 60 -12.54 14.90 13.23
CA THR A 60 -11.98 16.26 13.15
C THR A 60 -12.43 16.96 11.87
N LEU A 61 -12.50 16.24 10.73
CA LEU A 61 -13.08 16.77 9.49
C LEU A 61 -14.55 17.14 9.65
N THR A 62 -15.32 16.29 10.33
CA THR A 62 -16.74 16.56 10.58
C THR A 62 -16.92 17.80 11.46
N GLN A 63 -16.10 17.96 12.50
CA GLN A 63 -16.10 19.13 13.37
C GLN A 63 -15.70 20.40 12.61
N PHE A 64 -14.66 20.34 11.78
CA PHE A 64 -14.26 21.43 10.90
C PHE A 64 -15.42 21.86 9.97
N GLY A 65 -16.14 20.91 9.37
CA GLY A 65 -17.30 21.21 8.52
C GLY A 65 -18.47 21.87 9.26
N GLN A 66 -18.60 21.66 10.57
CA GLN A 66 -19.64 22.29 11.41
C GLN A 66 -19.24 23.69 11.88
N ALA A 67 -17.97 23.89 12.19
CA ALA A 67 -17.41 25.15 12.68
C ALA A 67 -16.01 25.37 12.11
N PRO A 68 -15.89 25.89 10.87
CA PRO A 68 -14.61 26.01 10.20
C PRO A 68 -13.85 27.23 10.73
N GLU A 69 -13.03 26.96 11.75
CA GLU A 69 -12.19 27.94 12.43
C GLU A 69 -10.71 27.51 12.37
N GLN A 70 -9.79 28.44 12.65
CA GLN A 70 -8.36 28.18 12.56
C GLN A 70 -7.93 26.99 13.45
N ASP A 71 -8.45 26.90 14.67
CA ASP A 71 -8.16 25.80 15.60
C ASP A 71 -8.59 24.44 15.04
N SER A 72 -9.76 24.38 14.38
CA SER A 72 -10.26 23.15 13.76
C SER A 72 -9.48 22.74 12.50
N LEU A 73 -8.95 23.71 11.74
CA LEU A 73 -8.06 23.45 10.61
C LEU A 73 -6.69 22.94 11.09
N ASP A 74 -6.16 23.51 12.17
CA ASP A 74 -4.91 23.05 12.75
C ASP A 74 -5.05 21.66 13.37
N ALA A 75 -6.21 21.34 13.96
CA ALA A 75 -6.54 19.99 14.40
C ALA A 75 -6.59 18.99 13.23
N LEU A 76 -7.14 19.37 12.07
CA LEU A 76 -7.14 18.53 10.87
C LEU A 76 -5.73 18.16 10.42
N ARG A 77 -4.80 19.13 10.45
CA ARG A 77 -3.39 18.92 10.10
C ARG A 77 -2.70 17.97 11.08
N VAL A 78 -2.86 18.23 12.37
CA VAL A 78 -2.27 17.41 13.43
C VAL A 78 -2.75 15.97 13.32
N THR A 79 -4.05 15.75 13.17
CA THR A 79 -4.63 14.40 13.07
C THR A 79 -4.23 13.70 11.77
N LEU A 80 -4.04 14.43 10.66
CA LEU A 80 -3.52 13.85 9.42
C LEU A 80 -2.07 13.37 9.60
N THR A 81 -1.22 14.19 10.20
CA THR A 81 0.17 13.82 10.50
C THR A 81 0.24 12.61 11.43
N GLN A 82 -0.61 12.54 12.44
CA GLN A 82 -0.69 11.38 13.34
C GLN A 82 -1.14 10.12 12.60
N TRP A 83 -2.15 10.23 11.74
CA TRP A 83 -2.63 9.09 10.95
C TRP A 83 -1.56 8.58 9.98
N TYR A 84 -0.84 9.50 9.33
CA TYR A 84 0.29 9.15 8.48
C TYR A 84 1.41 8.44 9.24
N ALA A 85 1.78 8.96 10.42
CA ALA A 85 2.80 8.35 11.27
C ALA A 85 2.43 6.92 11.68
N THR A 86 1.14 6.64 11.93
CA THR A 86 0.66 5.28 12.19
C THR A 86 0.90 4.36 10.99
N LEU A 87 0.51 4.77 9.77
CA LEU A 87 0.78 3.98 8.57
C LEU A 87 2.29 3.75 8.37
N ALA A 88 3.08 4.83 8.45
CA ALA A 88 4.53 4.77 8.24
C ALA A 88 5.22 3.85 9.26
N GLY A 89 4.84 3.92 10.53
CA GLY A 89 5.36 3.06 11.59
C GLY A 89 4.93 1.59 11.47
N GLN A 90 3.90 1.29 10.69
CA GLN A 90 3.40 -0.06 10.49
C GLN A 90 3.69 -0.61 9.10
N TYR A 91 4.39 0.15 8.25
CA TYR A 91 4.41 -0.03 6.79
C TYR A 91 4.88 -1.41 6.32
N LEU A 92 5.68 -2.14 7.12
CA LEU A 92 6.12 -3.50 6.77
C LEU A 92 4.95 -4.44 6.53
N LEU A 93 3.93 -4.40 7.39
CA LEU A 93 2.80 -5.31 7.28
C LEU A 93 1.96 -5.08 6.01
N PRO A 94 1.43 -3.87 5.71
CA PRO A 94 0.70 -3.64 4.48
C PRO A 94 1.58 -3.86 3.25
N ALA A 95 2.90 -3.62 3.32
CA ALA A 95 3.81 -3.94 2.22
C ALA A 95 3.95 -5.46 1.98
N ALA A 96 4.14 -6.25 3.04
CA ALA A 96 4.18 -7.70 2.95
C ALA A 96 2.84 -8.28 2.47
N ARG A 97 1.71 -7.71 2.91
CA ARG A 97 0.37 -8.06 2.43
C ARG A 97 0.16 -7.72 0.96
N ALA A 98 0.65 -6.57 0.51
CA ALA A 98 0.59 -6.21 -0.89
C ALA A 98 1.41 -7.18 -1.76
N CYS A 99 2.56 -7.66 -1.26
CA CYS A 99 3.33 -8.72 -1.91
C CYS A 99 2.54 -10.03 -1.98
N GLN A 100 1.99 -10.49 -0.85
CA GLN A 100 1.22 -11.73 -0.77
C GLN A 100 -0.03 -11.73 -1.64
N LEU A 101 -0.75 -10.60 -1.68
CA LEU A 101 -2.06 -10.48 -2.32
C LEU A 101 -1.96 -9.92 -3.75
N GLU A 102 -0.75 -9.64 -4.24
CA GLU A 102 -0.51 -8.97 -5.53
C GLU A 102 -1.25 -7.62 -5.63
N GLN A 103 -1.21 -6.83 -4.54
CA GLN A 103 -1.92 -5.55 -4.41
C GLN A 103 -0.98 -4.33 -4.33
N GLN A 104 0.15 -4.36 -5.04
CA GLN A 104 1.13 -3.27 -5.05
C GLN A 104 0.49 -1.92 -5.44
N ILE A 105 -0.42 -1.93 -6.42
CA ILE A 105 -1.16 -0.73 -6.85
C ILE A 105 -1.98 -0.12 -5.69
N ILE A 106 -2.52 -0.95 -4.79
CA ILE A 106 -3.26 -0.45 -3.63
C ILE A 106 -2.31 0.16 -2.60
N LEU A 107 -1.19 -0.52 -2.32
CA LEU A 107 -0.16 -0.01 -1.42
C LEU A 107 0.41 1.33 -1.90
N GLU A 108 0.67 1.45 -3.21
CA GLU A 108 1.13 2.69 -3.82
C GLU A 108 0.10 3.81 -3.63
N ARG A 109 -1.19 3.54 -3.93
CA ARG A 109 -2.27 4.53 -3.79
C ARG A 109 -2.46 5.06 -2.36
N LEU A 110 -2.07 4.30 -1.33
CA LEU A 110 -2.10 4.80 0.05
C LEU A 110 -1.21 6.02 0.26
N ASP A 111 -0.07 6.10 -0.44
CA ASP A 111 0.91 7.19 -0.28
C ASP A 111 1.80 7.34 -1.52
N SER A 112 1.19 7.78 -2.63
CA SER A 112 1.84 8.06 -3.92
C SER A 112 2.62 9.38 -3.87
N TRP A 113 3.94 9.31 -3.93
CA TRP A 113 4.83 10.46 -4.08
C TRP A 113 6.12 10.06 -4.82
N PRO A 114 6.84 11.02 -5.46
CA PRO A 114 6.46 12.42 -5.62
C PRO A 114 5.21 12.59 -6.49
N LEU A 115 4.54 13.73 -6.41
CA LEU A 115 3.34 14.03 -7.20
C LEU A 115 3.34 15.46 -7.75
N TYR A 116 2.55 15.69 -8.80
CA TYR A 116 2.27 17.02 -9.35
C TYR A 116 1.17 17.70 -8.53
N PRO A 117 1.48 18.74 -7.74
CA PRO A 117 0.49 19.35 -6.85
C PRO A 117 -0.61 20.08 -7.64
N GLY A 118 -0.26 20.64 -8.82
CA GLY A 118 -1.21 21.29 -9.72
C GLY A 118 -2.18 20.34 -10.42
N TYR A 119 -1.91 19.02 -10.40
CA TYR A 119 -2.85 18.02 -10.89
C TYR A 119 -4.03 17.84 -9.94
N ILE A 120 -3.80 17.89 -8.62
CA ILE A 120 -4.85 17.63 -7.63
C ILE A 120 -5.62 18.89 -7.24
N ASP A 121 -4.93 19.99 -6.98
CA ASP A 121 -5.54 21.21 -6.46
C ASP A 121 -4.92 22.45 -7.10
N ALA A 122 -5.61 23.58 -6.92
CA ALA A 122 -5.17 24.88 -7.36
C ALA A 122 -3.83 25.27 -6.73
N LEU A 123 -2.94 25.83 -7.57
CA LEU A 123 -1.71 26.48 -7.16
C LEU A 123 -1.89 28.00 -7.15
N PRO A 124 -1.07 28.77 -6.40
CA PRO A 124 -1.20 30.24 -6.36
C PRO A 124 -1.19 30.90 -7.74
N GLU A 125 -0.37 30.39 -8.68
CA GLU A 125 -0.29 30.91 -10.04
C GLU A 125 -1.39 30.37 -10.98
N TRP A 126 -2.09 29.31 -10.56
CA TRP A 126 -3.11 28.60 -11.33
C TRP A 126 -4.33 28.30 -10.44
N PRO A 127 -5.13 29.32 -10.07
CA PRO A 127 -6.20 29.18 -9.07
C PRO A 127 -7.37 28.30 -9.52
N GLU A 128 -7.52 28.08 -10.83
CA GLU A 128 -8.57 27.25 -11.44
C GLU A 128 -8.05 25.87 -11.85
N SER A 129 -6.77 25.54 -11.58
CA SER A 129 -6.21 24.25 -11.97
C SER A 129 -6.59 23.13 -11.01
N GLY A 130 -6.30 21.91 -11.45
CA GLY A 130 -6.40 20.72 -10.64
C GLY A 130 -7.78 20.07 -10.67
N LEU A 131 -7.77 18.78 -10.34
CA LEU A 131 -8.92 17.91 -10.31
C LEU A 131 -10.06 18.47 -9.42
N ILE A 132 -9.70 19.08 -8.30
CA ILE A 132 -10.67 19.69 -7.37
C ILE A 132 -11.40 20.87 -8.02
N SER A 133 -10.74 21.63 -8.89
CA SER A 133 -11.33 22.82 -9.52
C SER A 133 -12.12 22.49 -10.80
N ASP A 134 -11.98 21.29 -11.37
CA ASP A 134 -12.69 20.89 -12.60
C ASP A 134 -14.20 20.72 -12.37
N PRO A 135 -15.06 21.62 -12.89
CA PRO A 135 -16.51 21.53 -12.67
C PRO A 135 -17.17 20.38 -13.43
N TYR A 136 -16.50 19.82 -14.45
CA TYR A 136 -17.03 18.72 -15.26
C TYR A 136 -16.71 17.35 -14.67
N LEU A 137 -15.78 17.28 -13.72
CA LEU A 137 -15.51 16.06 -13.00
C LEU A 137 -16.53 15.85 -11.87
N GLU A 138 -17.35 14.81 -12.03
CA GLU A 138 -18.17 14.28 -10.95
C GLU A 138 -17.28 13.78 -9.82
N MET A 139 -17.46 14.32 -8.62
CA MET A 139 -16.60 14.04 -7.46
C MET A 139 -17.13 12.81 -6.71
N THR A 140 -16.58 11.62 -7.01
CA THR A 140 -16.94 10.35 -6.36
C THR A 140 -15.68 9.51 -6.11
N ARG A 141 -15.73 8.56 -5.17
CA ARG A 141 -14.61 7.61 -4.98
C ARG A 141 -14.26 6.82 -6.24
N LYS A 142 -15.23 6.55 -7.13
CA LYS A 142 -14.97 5.81 -8.38
C LYS A 142 -14.16 6.69 -9.34
N THR A 143 -14.64 7.91 -9.59
CA THR A 143 -13.98 8.84 -10.50
C THR A 143 -12.59 9.22 -9.99
N LEU A 144 -12.41 9.45 -8.68
CA LEU A 144 -11.10 9.71 -8.09
C LEU A 144 -10.11 8.56 -8.30
N ARG A 145 -10.53 7.29 -8.12
CA ARG A 145 -9.66 6.14 -8.45
C ARG A 145 -9.32 6.06 -9.93
N THR A 146 -10.24 6.41 -10.82
CA THR A 146 -9.99 6.42 -12.26
C THR A 146 -9.01 7.53 -12.66
N GLN A 147 -9.04 8.67 -11.98
CA GLN A 147 -8.13 9.78 -12.24
C GLN A 147 -6.74 9.57 -11.62
N HIS A 148 -6.66 8.88 -10.48
CA HIS A 148 -5.39 8.64 -9.80
C HIS A 148 -4.40 7.88 -10.70
N GLY A 149 -3.30 8.54 -11.05
CA GLY A 149 -2.25 7.94 -11.86
C GLY A 149 -2.68 7.61 -13.29
N ALA A 150 -3.71 8.28 -13.83
CA ALA A 150 -4.34 7.88 -15.09
C ALA A 150 -3.42 7.96 -16.30
N THR A 151 -2.56 8.99 -16.36
CA THR A 151 -1.61 9.16 -17.46
C THR A 151 -0.15 9.15 -17.01
N ASP A 152 0.11 9.60 -15.78
CA ASP A 152 1.40 9.50 -15.11
C ASP A 152 1.20 9.13 -13.64
N SER A 153 2.05 8.25 -13.09
CA SER A 153 2.04 7.90 -11.66
C SER A 153 2.13 9.10 -10.70
N ALA A 154 2.75 10.21 -11.14
CA ALA A 154 2.84 11.45 -10.38
C ALA A 154 1.55 12.30 -10.44
N GLU A 155 0.59 11.97 -11.30
CA GLU A 155 -0.78 12.50 -11.25
C GLU A 155 -1.60 11.84 -10.12
N ALA A 156 -1.04 11.89 -8.91
CA ALA A 156 -1.63 11.28 -7.73
C ALA A 156 -2.76 12.17 -7.18
N SER A 157 -3.99 11.67 -7.23
CA SER A 157 -5.19 12.36 -6.70
C SER A 157 -5.77 11.75 -5.42
N LEU A 158 -5.08 10.78 -4.83
CA LEU A 158 -5.49 10.01 -3.65
C LEU A 158 -4.25 9.68 -2.81
N GLY A 159 -4.47 9.25 -1.57
CA GLY A 159 -3.42 8.88 -0.62
C GLY A 159 -2.97 10.03 0.27
N PHE A 160 -2.09 9.74 1.22
CA PHE A 160 -1.62 10.69 2.24
C PHE A 160 -0.92 11.90 1.64
N ALA A 161 -0.02 11.69 0.68
CA ALA A 161 0.66 12.81 0.01
C ALA A 161 -0.34 13.80 -0.64
N ALA A 162 -1.37 13.31 -1.32
CA ALA A 162 -2.42 14.18 -1.88
C ALA A 162 -3.18 14.93 -0.77
N LEU A 163 -3.52 14.26 0.35
CA LEU A 163 -4.19 14.90 1.50
C LEU A 163 -3.33 16.04 2.08
N PHE A 164 -2.01 15.83 2.20
CA PHE A 164 -1.09 16.87 2.67
C PHE A 164 -1.03 18.05 1.70
N VAL A 165 -0.98 17.83 0.39
CA VAL A 165 -1.01 18.92 -0.61
C VAL A 165 -2.32 19.70 -0.52
N VAL A 166 -3.46 19.03 -0.36
CA VAL A 166 -4.75 19.73 -0.29
C VAL A 166 -4.90 20.53 1.01
N LEU A 167 -4.43 20.02 2.16
CA LEU A 167 -4.51 20.73 3.45
C LEU A 167 -3.46 21.82 3.64
N ASN A 168 -2.24 21.60 3.14
CA ASN A 168 -1.11 22.48 3.40
C ASN A 168 -0.65 23.25 2.15
N GLY A 169 -0.93 22.75 0.95
CA GLY A 169 -0.36 23.30 -0.26
C GLY A 169 1.14 22.99 -0.36
N THR A 170 1.82 23.72 -1.24
CA THR A 170 3.25 23.57 -1.54
C THR A 170 4.06 24.83 -1.32
N ALA A 171 3.42 25.90 -0.85
CA ALA A 171 4.07 27.16 -0.50
C ALA A 171 4.75 27.08 0.87
N ASP A 172 5.60 28.07 1.19
CA ASP A 172 6.30 28.18 2.48
C ASP A 172 5.36 28.20 3.69
N SER A 173 4.11 28.65 3.49
CA SER A 173 3.07 28.65 4.50
C SER A 173 1.92 27.70 4.13
N PRO A 174 1.37 26.94 5.10
CA PRO A 174 0.18 26.13 4.89
C PRO A 174 -1.00 26.93 4.35
N LYS A 175 -1.89 26.31 3.57
CA LYS A 175 -3.10 26.97 3.05
C LYS A 175 -3.90 27.67 4.18
N PRO A 176 -4.29 28.94 4.03
CA PRO A 176 -5.03 29.64 5.06
C PRO A 176 -6.45 29.08 5.22
N LEU A 177 -7.12 29.40 6.33
CA LEU A 177 -8.53 29.04 6.56
C LEU A 177 -9.44 29.43 5.38
N THR A 178 -9.18 30.57 4.75
CA THR A 178 -9.94 31.06 3.59
C THR A 178 -9.89 30.14 2.37
N ALA A 179 -8.92 29.21 2.29
CA ALA A 179 -8.90 28.18 1.24
C ALA A 179 -9.96 27.09 1.46
N PHE A 180 -10.59 27.06 2.63
CA PHE A 180 -11.58 26.05 3.04
C PHE A 180 -12.89 26.67 3.51
N THR A 181 -13.02 27.99 3.51
CA THR A 181 -14.22 28.72 3.95
C THR A 181 -14.64 29.74 2.90
N GLY A 182 -15.90 29.70 2.48
CA GLY A 182 -16.45 30.58 1.46
C GLY A 182 -17.56 29.89 0.68
N GLU A 183 -18.09 30.60 -0.32
CA GLU A 183 -19.15 30.09 -1.21
C GLU A 183 -18.62 29.70 -2.59
N GLU A 184 -17.31 29.79 -2.83
CA GLU A 184 -16.70 29.37 -4.09
C GLU A 184 -16.82 27.87 -4.30
N ASP A 185 -17.15 27.44 -5.53
CA ASP A 185 -17.29 26.02 -5.87
C ASP A 185 -16.02 25.23 -5.54
N SER A 186 -14.83 25.83 -5.72
CA SER A 186 -13.54 25.21 -5.39
C SER A 186 -13.43 24.86 -3.90
N VAL A 187 -14.00 25.67 -3.00
CA VAL A 187 -14.01 25.44 -1.55
C VAL A 187 -14.91 24.26 -1.21
N VAL A 188 -16.14 24.24 -1.73
CA VAL A 188 -17.09 23.14 -1.51
C VAL A 188 -16.53 21.83 -2.04
N ARG A 189 -15.95 21.85 -3.24
CA ARG A 189 -15.34 20.68 -3.88
C ARG A 189 -14.11 20.19 -3.11
N ARG A 190 -13.30 21.08 -2.53
CA ARG A 190 -12.15 20.70 -1.67
C ARG A 190 -12.60 19.97 -0.42
N GLN A 191 -13.64 20.44 0.26
CA GLN A 191 -14.23 19.76 1.42
C GLN A 191 -14.80 18.38 1.04
N GLN A 192 -15.51 18.31 -0.10
CA GLN A 192 -16.03 17.05 -0.62
C GLN A 192 -14.89 16.06 -0.96
N TRP A 193 -13.83 16.54 -1.60
CA TRP A 193 -12.67 15.74 -1.93
C TRP A 193 -11.97 15.21 -0.68
N LEU A 194 -11.76 16.03 0.36
CA LEU A 194 -11.15 15.60 1.62
C LEU A 194 -11.91 14.42 2.23
N ALA A 195 -13.25 14.49 2.26
CA ALA A 195 -14.07 13.39 2.76
C ALA A 195 -13.88 12.10 1.93
N LEU A 196 -14.01 12.21 0.61
CA LEU A 196 -13.94 11.05 -0.30
C LEU A 196 -12.54 10.42 -0.36
N ALA A 197 -11.49 11.24 -0.35
CA ALA A 197 -10.10 10.78 -0.40
C ALA A 197 -9.77 9.96 0.85
N SER A 198 -10.19 10.42 2.03
CA SER A 198 -9.95 9.69 3.27
C SER A 198 -10.81 8.45 3.42
N GLU A 199 -12.07 8.48 2.96
CA GLU A 199 -12.87 7.25 2.85
C GLU A 199 -12.23 6.22 1.90
N GLN A 200 -11.61 6.69 0.81
CA GLN A 200 -10.92 5.81 -0.13
C GLN A 200 -9.63 5.25 0.47
N LEU A 201 -8.87 6.06 1.21
CA LEU A 201 -7.64 5.65 1.88
C LEU A 201 -7.92 4.54 2.92
N ILE A 202 -8.98 4.68 3.72
CA ILE A 202 -9.44 3.62 4.64
C ILE A 202 -9.84 2.37 3.86
N ALA A 203 -10.59 2.53 2.77
CA ALA A 203 -11.00 1.40 1.94
C ALA A 203 -9.79 0.65 1.34
N ASP A 204 -8.76 1.37 0.91
CA ASP A 204 -7.52 0.81 0.36
C ASP A 204 -6.74 0.05 1.42
N TYR A 205 -6.59 0.60 2.63
CA TYR A 205 -5.91 -0.10 3.71
C TYR A 205 -6.62 -1.41 4.06
N ARG A 206 -7.96 -1.40 4.10
CA ARG A 206 -8.77 -2.59 4.38
C ARG A 206 -8.61 -3.70 3.34
N THR A 207 -8.26 -3.42 2.08
CA THR A 207 -8.04 -4.50 1.10
C THR A 207 -6.73 -5.25 1.33
N LEU A 208 -5.78 -4.64 2.05
CA LEU A 208 -4.51 -5.24 2.43
C LEU A 208 -4.62 -6.08 3.71
N VAL A 209 -5.73 -6.00 4.44
CA VAL A 209 -5.95 -6.78 5.66
C VAL A 209 -6.34 -8.21 5.30
N SER A 210 -5.64 -9.19 5.89
CA SER A 210 -5.89 -10.62 5.70
C SER A 210 -5.58 -11.39 6.98
N ASP A 211 -6.31 -12.49 7.22
CA ASP A 211 -6.08 -13.40 8.35
C ASP A 211 -5.07 -14.52 8.00
N ALA A 212 -4.61 -14.60 6.75
CA ALA A 212 -3.63 -15.58 6.34
C ALA A 212 -2.29 -15.36 7.06
N THR A 213 -1.55 -16.44 7.29
CA THR A 213 -0.13 -16.34 7.67
C THR A 213 0.67 -15.65 6.57
N LEU A 214 1.81 -15.05 6.90
CA LEU A 214 2.77 -14.57 5.91
C LEU A 214 3.88 -15.61 5.73
N THR A 215 4.60 -15.54 4.62
CA THR A 215 5.85 -16.28 4.43
C THR A 215 7.05 -15.37 4.69
N ALA A 216 8.23 -15.95 4.87
CA ALA A 216 9.46 -15.17 4.93
C ALA A 216 9.72 -14.38 3.62
N ALA A 217 9.27 -14.90 2.48
CA ALA A 217 9.33 -14.21 1.20
C ALA A 217 8.43 -12.97 1.17
N ASP A 218 7.22 -13.04 1.75
CA ASP A 218 6.32 -11.87 1.85
C ASP A 218 6.95 -10.76 2.71
N LEU A 219 7.51 -11.11 3.88
CA LEU A 219 8.19 -10.15 4.76
C LEU A 219 9.44 -9.56 4.11
N HIS A 220 10.24 -10.38 3.42
CA HIS A 220 11.41 -9.89 2.70
C HIS A 220 11.01 -8.96 1.54
N CYS A 221 9.95 -9.29 0.78
CA CYS A 221 9.39 -8.40 -0.25
C CYS A 221 8.89 -7.08 0.35
N GLY A 222 8.19 -7.14 1.49
CA GLY A 222 7.79 -5.97 2.26
C GLY A 222 8.99 -5.11 2.68
N ALA A 223 10.02 -5.71 3.27
CA ALA A 223 11.23 -5.00 3.71
C ALA A 223 11.99 -4.34 2.55
N ARG A 224 12.07 -4.99 1.39
CA ARG A 224 12.61 -4.37 0.16
C ARG A 224 11.77 -3.18 -0.30
N THR A 225 10.45 -3.25 -0.16
CA THR A 225 9.55 -2.13 -0.46
C THR A 225 9.80 -0.95 0.48
N LEU A 226 10.02 -1.19 1.78
CA LEU A 226 10.40 -0.15 2.74
C LEU A 226 11.74 0.49 2.38
N LEU A 227 12.75 -0.34 2.06
CA LEU A 227 14.06 0.15 1.64
C LEU A 227 13.96 1.01 0.37
N SER A 228 13.16 0.59 -0.61
CA SER A 228 12.90 1.38 -1.82
C SER A 228 12.32 2.76 -1.48
N ARG A 229 11.40 2.85 -0.51
CA ARG A 229 10.86 4.13 -0.06
C ARG A 229 11.90 4.99 0.65
N HIS A 230 12.70 4.40 1.55
CA HIS A 230 13.84 5.08 2.18
C HIS A 230 14.78 5.69 1.14
N GLN A 231 15.20 4.88 0.15
CA GLN A 231 16.10 5.33 -0.91
C GLN A 231 15.46 6.40 -1.80
N LYS A 232 14.19 6.21 -2.18
CA LYS A 232 13.43 7.16 -3.01
C LYS A 232 13.32 8.54 -2.36
N LEU A 233 13.21 8.60 -1.03
CA LEU A 233 13.17 9.86 -0.29
C LEU A 233 14.47 10.68 -0.44
N ALA A 234 15.61 10.01 -0.64
CA ALA A 234 16.92 10.64 -0.81
C ALA A 234 17.23 11.06 -2.25
N LEU A 235 16.44 10.62 -3.23
CA LEU A 235 16.66 10.95 -4.64
C LEU A 235 16.26 12.39 -4.96
N ALA A 236 17.02 13.02 -5.86
CA ALA A 236 16.61 14.29 -6.46
C ALA A 236 15.37 14.07 -7.32
N LEU A 237 14.43 15.03 -7.30
CA LEU A 237 13.27 15.00 -8.17
C LEU A 237 13.68 15.37 -9.60
N GLU A 238 13.21 14.59 -10.57
CA GLU A 238 13.57 14.74 -11.99
C GLU A 238 12.92 15.96 -12.65
N ASP A 239 11.82 16.44 -12.06
CA ASP A 239 11.03 17.59 -12.48
C ASP A 239 10.88 18.57 -11.30
N ASN A 240 11.01 19.87 -11.57
CA ASN A 240 10.89 20.93 -10.57
C ASN A 240 9.44 21.18 -10.13
N GLU A 241 8.45 20.66 -10.84
CA GLU A 241 7.03 20.71 -10.47
C GLU A 241 6.63 19.57 -9.52
N LEU A 242 7.42 18.50 -9.46
CA LEU A 242 7.19 17.39 -8.54
C LEU A 242 7.44 17.79 -7.09
N VAL A 243 6.57 17.31 -6.19
CA VAL A 243 6.73 17.50 -4.75
C VAL A 243 6.60 16.19 -4.00
N ILE A 244 7.38 16.07 -2.92
CA ILE A 244 7.06 15.16 -1.82
C ILE A 244 6.64 16.09 -0.67
N PRO A 245 5.35 16.06 -0.23
CA PRO A 245 4.84 16.99 0.75
C PRO A 245 5.62 16.93 2.07
N GLU A 246 5.74 18.05 2.77
CA GLU A 246 6.51 18.09 4.03
C GLU A 246 5.94 17.11 5.07
N GLY A 247 4.61 16.98 5.16
CA GLY A 247 3.97 16.00 6.04
C GLY A 247 4.32 14.53 5.71
N THR A 248 4.66 14.24 4.45
CA THR A 248 5.18 12.94 4.00
C THR A 248 6.67 12.83 4.31
N ARG A 249 7.48 13.87 4.05
CA ARG A 249 8.93 13.83 4.31
C ARG A 249 9.28 13.74 5.79
N ASN A 250 8.54 14.48 6.61
CA ASN A 250 8.86 14.67 8.02
C ASN A 250 8.74 13.36 8.79
N GLY A 251 9.88 12.84 9.21
CA GLY A 251 9.94 11.66 10.08
C GLY A 251 9.63 10.33 9.38
N LEU A 252 9.28 10.30 8.08
CA LEU A 252 8.99 9.05 7.37
C LEU A 252 10.11 8.03 7.52
N ASP A 253 11.35 8.44 7.27
CA ASP A 253 12.51 7.55 7.39
C ASP A 253 12.61 6.92 8.80
N SER A 254 12.46 7.76 9.83
CA SER A 254 12.48 7.33 11.22
C SER A 254 11.31 6.40 11.55
N HIS A 255 10.11 6.67 11.04
CA HIS A 255 8.93 5.86 11.27
C HIS A 255 9.08 4.48 10.62
N LEU A 256 9.53 4.41 9.37
CA LEU A 256 9.79 3.15 8.67
C LEU A 256 10.82 2.29 9.43
N LEU A 257 11.93 2.90 9.84
CA LEU A 257 12.99 2.17 10.55
C LEU A 257 12.55 1.73 11.94
N THR A 258 11.90 2.61 12.71
CA THR A 258 11.40 2.27 14.06
C THR A 258 10.33 1.19 14.00
N GLY A 259 9.46 1.24 12.98
CA GLY A 259 8.46 0.20 12.74
C GLY A 259 9.06 -1.17 12.49
N LEU A 260 10.12 -1.20 11.66
CA LEU A 260 10.87 -2.42 11.38
C LEU A 260 11.66 -2.93 12.60
N GLN A 261 12.11 -2.04 13.48
CA GLN A 261 12.77 -2.40 14.75
C GLN A 261 11.78 -2.87 15.83
N ALA A 262 10.51 -2.53 15.71
CA ALA A 262 9.47 -2.80 16.72
C ALA A 262 8.57 -4.01 16.35
N LEU A 263 9.12 -4.98 15.62
CA LEU A 263 8.36 -6.18 15.25
C LEU A 263 7.98 -7.01 16.47
N PRO A 264 6.79 -7.65 16.47
CA PRO A 264 6.43 -8.59 17.52
C PRO A 264 7.44 -9.74 17.59
N GLU A 265 7.86 -10.13 18.81
CA GLU A 265 8.85 -11.19 19.00
C GLU A 265 8.45 -12.51 18.32
N THR A 266 7.16 -12.84 18.29
CA THR A 266 6.64 -14.03 17.61
C THR A 266 6.89 -14.00 16.10
N VAL A 267 6.75 -12.83 15.46
CA VAL A 267 7.06 -12.65 14.04
C VAL A 267 8.56 -12.69 13.83
N MET A 268 9.32 -12.10 14.76
CA MET A 268 10.77 -12.04 14.64
C MET A 268 11.44 -13.40 14.81
N ASP A 269 11.02 -14.21 15.77
CA ASP A 269 11.54 -15.56 15.97
C ASP A 269 11.34 -16.43 14.73
N GLU A 270 10.14 -16.43 14.16
CA GLU A 270 9.82 -17.23 12.98
C GLU A 270 10.51 -16.70 11.71
N TRP A 271 10.65 -15.38 11.57
CA TRP A 271 11.38 -14.81 10.45
C TRP A 271 12.88 -15.09 10.55
N GLU A 272 13.50 -14.99 11.72
CA GLU A 272 14.90 -15.36 11.96
C GLU A 272 15.15 -16.85 11.70
N ASN A 273 14.23 -17.73 12.14
CA ASN A 273 14.33 -19.17 11.86
C ASN A 273 14.30 -19.46 10.35
N SER A 274 13.51 -18.70 9.59
CA SER A 274 13.34 -18.87 8.15
C SER A 274 14.44 -18.19 7.34
N GLN A 275 14.92 -17.04 7.80
CA GLN A 275 15.91 -16.19 7.15
C GLN A 275 16.89 -15.62 8.21
N PRO A 276 17.93 -16.37 8.58
CA PRO A 276 18.84 -16.00 9.64
C PRO A 276 19.55 -14.66 9.43
N GLY A 277 19.87 -13.99 10.53
CA GLY A 277 20.62 -12.72 10.56
C GLY A 277 19.74 -11.46 10.57
N ILE A 278 18.41 -11.57 10.37
CA ILE A 278 17.52 -10.40 10.44
C ILE A 278 17.52 -9.80 11.83
N ARG A 279 17.48 -10.63 12.89
CA ARG A 279 17.48 -10.15 14.28
C ARG A 279 18.74 -9.34 14.56
N GLN A 280 19.91 -9.85 14.17
CA GLN A 280 21.18 -9.16 14.33
C GLN A 280 21.21 -7.85 13.53
N ALA A 281 20.70 -7.84 12.30
CA ALA A 281 20.63 -6.63 11.48
C ALA A 281 19.75 -5.55 12.14
N LEU A 282 18.59 -5.92 12.67
CA LEU A 282 17.70 -4.99 13.37
C LEU A 282 18.30 -4.47 14.67
N GLU A 283 18.93 -5.32 15.47
CA GLU A 283 19.64 -4.88 16.69
C GLU A 283 20.73 -3.85 16.38
N GLN A 284 21.52 -4.08 15.34
CA GLN A 284 22.57 -3.14 14.92
C GLN A 284 22.00 -1.85 14.33
N SER A 285 20.82 -1.91 13.71
CA SER A 285 20.18 -0.75 13.09
C SER A 285 19.82 0.36 14.09
N HIS A 286 19.68 0.05 15.38
CA HIS A 286 19.46 1.07 16.42
C HIS A 286 20.62 2.07 16.54
N GLY A 287 21.85 1.63 16.27
CA GLY A 287 23.05 2.48 16.30
C GLY A 287 23.52 2.94 14.92
N SER A 288 23.25 2.13 13.89
CA SER A 288 23.83 2.31 12.54
C SER A 288 22.81 2.71 11.47
N GLY A 289 21.53 2.90 11.83
CA GLY A 289 20.47 3.21 10.87
C GLY A 289 20.19 2.05 9.91
N TRP A 290 19.89 2.36 8.66
CA TRP A 290 19.51 1.35 7.64
C TRP A 290 20.64 0.43 7.18
N GLU A 291 21.91 0.78 7.39
CA GLU A 291 23.05 0.07 6.81
C GLU A 291 23.06 -1.45 7.10
N PRO A 292 22.85 -1.93 8.34
CA PRO A 292 22.84 -3.37 8.61
C PRO A 292 21.66 -4.09 7.93
N ILE A 293 20.51 -3.43 7.80
CA ILE A 293 19.32 -3.97 7.13
C ILE A 293 19.57 -4.09 5.62
N ILE A 294 20.21 -3.08 5.03
CA ILE A 294 20.60 -3.08 3.61
C ILE A 294 21.53 -4.26 3.32
N GLN A 295 22.60 -4.41 4.10
CA GLN A 295 23.55 -5.51 3.94
C GLN A 295 22.89 -6.88 4.09
N TRP A 296 21.99 -7.05 5.06
CA TRP A 296 21.24 -8.28 5.22
C TRP A 296 20.32 -8.56 4.02
N LEU A 297 19.57 -7.56 3.53
CA LEU A 297 18.68 -7.69 2.37
C LEU A 297 19.43 -8.00 1.06
N GLU A 298 20.67 -7.55 0.91
CA GLU A 298 21.49 -7.80 -0.29
C GLU A 298 22.13 -9.18 -0.30
N THR A 299 22.43 -9.73 0.87
CA THR A 299 23.12 -11.02 1.02
C THR A 299 22.17 -12.21 1.16
N THR A 300 20.91 -11.95 1.52
CA THR A 300 19.90 -12.97 1.73
C THR A 300 19.21 -13.34 0.42
N THR A 301 19.28 -14.61 0.02
CA THR A 301 18.55 -15.16 -1.13
C THR A 301 17.26 -15.84 -0.67
N LEU A 302 16.13 -15.49 -1.30
CA LEU A 302 14.84 -16.15 -1.13
C LEU A 302 14.77 -17.48 -1.90
#